data_AF-A0A7X7ZLF4-F1
#
_entry.id   AF-A0A7X7ZLF4-F1
#
_cell.length_a   1.000
_cell.length_b   1.000
_cell.length_c   1.000
_cell.angle_alpha   90.00
_cell.angle_beta   90.00
_cell.angle_gamma   90.00
#
_symmetry.space_group_name_H-M   'P 1'
#
loop_
_entity.id
_entity.type
_entity.pdbx_description
1 polymer ?
#
loop_
_entity_poly.entity_id
_entity_poly.type
_entity_poly.pdbx_seq_one_letter_code
_entity_poly.pdbx_strand_id
1 'polypeptide(L)'
;MPALERGLRGRLDRSVREARDIAEAGARAVLEQLGVGEANPPAHLTTEQKELRRKLRIHGRQLGDLRDGTTAVQELDRLLEEVAYEHWHRMLFARFLAENNLLMHSGHGVPIPVTLEECQELAAGDGARDGWELAARFASKMLPQIFRPDSPVFLVELPPEHQQRLEKLLADLPVDVFIASDSLGWVNQFWQAKRKDEINKSEVK
;
A
#
# COMPACT_ATOMS: atom_id res chain seq x y z
N MET A 1 10.76 4.91 -24.23
CA MET A 1 9.53 5.62 -23.83
C MET A 1 9.89 7.05 -23.43
N PRO A 2 9.04 8.04 -23.68
CA PRO A 2 9.33 9.44 -23.36
C PRO A 2 9.29 9.70 -21.85
N ALA A 3 9.93 10.79 -21.43
CA ALA A 3 9.80 11.33 -20.08
C ALA A 3 8.40 11.91 -19.86
N LEU A 4 7.95 11.96 -18.61
CA LEU A 4 6.62 12.39 -18.25
C LEU A 4 6.43 13.90 -18.49
N GLU A 5 5.40 14.22 -19.28
CA GLU A 5 4.92 15.59 -19.53
C GLU A 5 4.76 16.38 -18.23
N ARG A 6 5.11 17.68 -18.24
CA ARG A 6 5.11 18.50 -17.01
C ARG A 6 3.72 18.57 -16.36
N GLY A 7 2.67 18.69 -17.17
CA GLY A 7 1.28 18.70 -16.67
C GLY A 7 0.90 17.40 -15.97
N LEU A 8 1.31 16.26 -16.55
CA LEU A 8 1.08 14.94 -15.98
C LEU A 8 1.89 14.72 -14.70
N ARG A 9 3.13 15.22 -14.63
CA ARG A 9 3.94 15.19 -13.40
C ARG A 9 3.24 15.90 -12.24
N GLY A 10 2.68 17.10 -12.47
CA GLY A 10 1.94 17.81 -11.43
C GLY A 10 0.66 17.09 -11.00
N ARG A 11 -0.01 16.38 -11.92
CA ARG A 11 -1.17 15.55 -11.58
C ARG A 11 -0.75 14.33 -10.75
N LEU A 12 0.33 13.66 -11.14
CA LEU A 12 0.91 12.53 -10.43
C LEU A 12 1.32 12.90 -9.01
N ASP A 13 1.98 14.05 -8.81
CA ASP A 13 2.36 14.56 -7.48
C ASP A 13 1.14 14.68 -6.56
N ARG A 14 0.08 15.35 -7.02
CA ARG A 14 -1.17 15.49 -6.24
C ARG A 14 -1.78 14.14 -5.91
N SER A 15 -1.90 13.25 -6.90
CA SER A 15 -2.47 11.91 -6.69
C SER A 15 -1.65 11.07 -5.71
N VAL A 16 -0.32 11.11 -5.78
CA VAL A 16 0.54 10.34 -4.86
C VAL A 16 0.45 10.87 -3.43
N ARG A 17 0.42 12.20 -3.24
CA ARG A 17 0.25 12.81 -1.92
C ARG A 17 -1.12 12.50 -1.31
N GLU A 18 -2.18 12.63 -2.11
CA GLU A 18 -3.54 12.31 -1.67
C GLU A 18 -3.68 10.82 -1.34
N ALA A 19 -3.11 9.93 -2.18
CA ALA A 19 -3.09 8.50 -1.91
C ALA A 19 -2.37 8.17 -0.60
N ARG A 20 -1.26 8.84 -0.31
CA ARG A 20 -0.56 8.68 0.97
C ARG A 20 -1.45 9.06 2.16
N ASP A 21 -2.14 10.20 2.10
CA ASP A 21 -3.06 10.62 3.16
C ASP A 21 -4.19 9.61 3.38
N ILE A 22 -4.79 9.11 2.29
CA ILE A 22 -5.86 8.11 2.33
C ILE A 22 -5.34 6.78 2.90
N ALA A 23 -4.20 6.29 2.42
CA ALA A 23 -3.65 5.03 2.85
C ALA A 23 -3.21 5.06 4.32
N GLU A 24 -2.60 6.15 4.78
CA GLU A 24 -2.24 6.34 6.20
C GLU A 24 -3.49 6.44 7.10
N ALA A 25 -4.55 7.13 6.65
CA ALA A 25 -5.81 7.20 7.39
C ALA A 25 -6.50 5.83 7.48
N GLY A 26 -6.53 5.07 6.39
CA GLY A 26 -7.08 3.72 6.35
C GLY A 26 -6.28 2.76 7.23
N ALA A 27 -4.95 2.81 7.17
CA ALA A 27 -4.07 2.02 8.03
C ALA A 27 -4.32 2.35 9.51
N ARG A 28 -4.40 3.64 9.85
CA ARG A 28 -4.68 4.11 11.22
C ARG A 28 -5.99 3.55 11.76
N ALA A 29 -7.07 3.64 11.00
CA ALA A 29 -8.37 3.13 11.42
C ALA A 29 -8.30 1.65 11.83
N VAL A 30 -7.60 0.82 11.06
CA VAL A 30 -7.47 -0.62 11.34
C VAL A 30 -6.53 -0.89 12.51
N LEU A 31 -5.38 -0.22 12.56
CA LEU A 31 -4.41 -0.42 13.65
C LEU A 31 -4.96 0.04 15.01
N GLU A 32 -5.75 1.11 15.02
CA GLU A 32 -6.45 1.60 16.21
C GLU A 32 -7.58 0.65 16.62
N GLN A 33 -8.39 0.15 15.66
CA GLN A 33 -9.40 -0.86 15.95
C GLN A 33 -8.82 -2.14 16.56
N LEU A 34 -7.64 -2.57 16.09
CA LEU A 34 -6.91 -3.70 16.65
C LEU A 34 -6.18 -3.35 17.96
N GLY A 35 -6.21 -2.09 18.41
CA GLY A 35 -5.49 -1.60 19.58
C GLY A 35 -3.99 -1.89 19.51
N VAL A 36 -3.37 -1.80 18.33
CA VAL A 36 -1.95 -2.17 18.11
C VAL A 36 -1.04 -1.31 18.98
N GLY A 37 -1.35 -0.02 19.16
CA GLY A 37 -0.59 0.88 20.03
C GLY A 37 -0.86 0.70 21.53
N GLU A 38 -1.99 0.11 21.91
CA GLU A 38 -2.44 0.06 23.32
C GLU A 38 -1.67 -0.96 24.16
N ALA A 39 -1.60 -0.80 25.49
CA ALA A 39 -0.93 -1.78 26.34
C ALA A 39 -1.55 -3.19 26.24
N ASN A 40 -2.88 -3.25 26.32
CA ASN A 40 -3.66 -4.48 26.33
C ASN A 40 -4.47 -4.62 25.05
N PRO A 41 -4.74 -5.86 24.57
CA PRO A 41 -5.64 -6.06 23.44
C PRO A 41 -7.08 -5.71 23.83
N PRO A 42 -7.85 -5.04 22.95
CA PRO A 42 -9.28 -4.82 23.16
C PRO A 42 -10.04 -6.13 23.41
N ALA A 43 -11.00 -6.11 24.33
CA ALA A 43 -11.71 -7.32 24.78
C ALA A 43 -12.53 -8.00 23.68
N HIS A 44 -13.01 -7.22 22.70
CA HIS A 44 -13.85 -7.69 21.60
C HIS A 44 -13.06 -8.41 20.49
N LEU A 45 -11.73 -8.40 20.51
CA LEU A 45 -10.93 -9.03 19.46
C LEU A 45 -11.04 -10.56 19.49
N THR A 46 -11.21 -11.15 18.32
CA THR A 46 -11.11 -12.61 18.13
C THR A 46 -9.68 -13.12 18.34
N THR A 47 -9.50 -14.44 18.39
CA THR A 47 -8.17 -15.05 18.51
C THR A 47 -7.27 -14.68 17.34
N GLU A 48 -7.80 -14.69 16.12
CA GLU A 48 -7.08 -14.36 14.89
C GLU A 48 -6.68 -12.88 14.87
N GLN A 49 -7.57 -11.99 15.29
CA GLN A 49 -7.29 -10.56 15.41
C GLN A 49 -6.23 -10.27 16.48
N LYS A 50 -6.24 -10.99 17.61
CA LYS A 50 -5.20 -10.90 18.64
C LYS A 50 -3.83 -11.34 18.12
N GLU A 51 -3.78 -12.41 17.33
CA GLU A 51 -2.52 -12.87 16.73
C GLU A 51 -2.02 -11.88 15.65
N LEU A 52 -2.91 -11.35 14.81
CA LEU A 52 -2.58 -10.29 13.86
C LEU A 52 -2.01 -9.07 14.58
N ARG A 53 -2.69 -8.58 15.62
CA ARG A 53 -2.23 -7.48 16.47
C ARG A 53 -0.83 -7.75 17.03
N ARG A 54 -0.57 -8.97 17.54
CA ARG A 54 0.74 -9.35 18.07
C ARG A 54 1.83 -9.28 16.99
N LYS A 55 1.56 -9.82 15.80
CA LYS A 55 2.49 -9.77 14.66
C LYS A 55 2.78 -8.33 14.24
N LEU A 56 1.74 -7.50 14.11
CA LEU A 56 1.86 -6.08 13.76
C LEU A 56 2.69 -5.31 14.80
N ARG A 57 2.47 -5.54 16.09
CA ARG A 57 3.29 -4.93 17.14
C ARG A 57 4.76 -5.32 17.04
N ILE A 58 5.05 -6.60 16.84
CA ILE A 58 6.41 -7.09 16.64
C ILE A 58 7.04 -6.42 15.43
N HIS A 59 6.29 -6.36 14.33
CA HIS A 59 6.76 -5.77 13.08
C HIS A 59 7.06 -4.29 13.22
N GLY A 60 6.15 -3.48 13.79
CA GLY A 60 6.39 -2.06 14.04
C GLY A 60 7.68 -1.82 14.84
N ARG A 61 7.96 -2.62 15.87
CA ARG A 61 9.22 -2.52 16.62
C ARG A 61 10.46 -2.89 15.79
N GLN A 62 10.34 -3.82 14.84
CA GLN A 62 11.43 -4.14 13.91
C GLN A 62 11.71 -2.98 12.94
N LEU A 63 10.68 -2.19 12.60
CA LEU A 63 10.82 -0.98 11.79
C LEU A 63 11.34 0.22 12.60
N GLY A 64 11.29 0.13 13.92
CA GLY A 64 11.80 1.13 14.85
C GLY A 64 10.74 1.89 15.65
N ASP A 65 9.47 1.46 15.65
CA ASP A 65 8.46 2.00 16.57
C ASP A 65 8.85 1.69 18.02
N LEU A 66 8.87 2.72 18.88
CA LEU A 66 9.24 2.54 20.27
C LEU A 66 8.07 1.97 21.09
N ARG A 67 8.41 1.21 22.13
CA ARG A 67 7.46 0.77 23.15
C ARG A 67 7.90 1.32 24.49
N ASP A 68 7.00 2.05 25.14
CA ASP A 68 7.22 2.57 26.48
C ASP A 68 7.36 1.42 27.48
N GLY A 69 8.43 1.44 28.27
CA GLY A 69 8.74 0.37 29.23
C GLY A 69 7.81 0.31 30.45
N THR A 70 7.09 1.40 30.74
CA THR A 70 6.23 1.53 31.93
C THR A 70 4.77 1.26 31.60
N THR A 71 4.26 1.95 30.59
CA THR A 71 2.87 1.90 30.15
C THR A 71 2.61 0.80 29.13
N ALA A 72 3.67 0.22 28.53
CA ALA A 72 3.60 -0.76 27.45
C ALA A 72 2.90 -0.29 26.16
N VAL A 73 2.58 1.00 26.05
CA VAL A 73 2.09 1.65 24.83
C VAL A 73 3.18 1.63 23.78
N GLN A 74 2.80 1.44 22.52
CA GLN A 74 3.69 1.39 21.38
C GLN A 74 3.35 2.49 20.37
N GLU A 75 4.38 3.16 19.86
CA GLU A 75 4.28 4.02 18.69
C GLU A 75 3.81 3.22 17.47
N LEU A 76 3.27 3.93 16.49
CA LEU A 76 2.73 3.33 15.27
C LEU A 76 3.25 4.01 13.99
N ASP A 77 4.13 5.00 14.10
CA ASP A 77 4.48 5.87 12.98
C ASP A 77 5.13 5.11 11.83
N ARG A 78 6.08 4.20 12.14
CA ARG A 78 6.76 3.38 11.12
C ARG A 78 5.83 2.34 10.53
N LEU A 79 5.06 1.67 11.37
CA LEU A 79 4.08 0.68 10.90
C LEU A 79 3.00 1.31 10.02
N LEU A 80 2.50 2.50 10.37
CA LEU A 80 1.54 3.25 9.56
C LEU A 80 2.12 3.60 8.19
N GLU A 81 3.34 4.14 8.17
CA GLU A 81 4.02 4.50 6.92
C GLU A 81 4.21 3.28 6.02
N GLU A 82 4.63 2.14 6.57
CA GLU A 82 4.85 0.92 5.81
C GLU A 82 3.53 0.30 5.30
N VAL A 83 2.50 0.20 6.14
CA VAL A 83 1.18 -0.29 5.69
C VAL A 83 0.65 0.59 4.56
N ALA A 84 0.72 1.92 4.71
CA ALA A 84 0.27 2.83 3.67
C ALA A 84 1.09 2.67 2.38
N TYR A 85 2.42 2.59 2.50
CA TYR A 85 3.32 2.42 1.37
C TYR A 85 3.03 1.13 0.61
N GLU A 86 3.00 -0.01 1.31
CA GLU A 86 2.84 -1.33 0.72
C GLU A 86 1.48 -1.47 0.00
N HIS A 87 0.40 -0.97 0.61
CA HIS A 87 -0.94 -1.04 0.02
C HIS A 87 -1.10 -0.16 -1.22
N TRP A 88 -0.59 1.08 -1.18
CA TRP A 88 -0.64 1.96 -2.35
C TRP A 88 0.28 1.46 -3.47
N HIS A 89 1.54 1.15 -3.15
CA HIS A 89 2.54 0.82 -4.16
C HIS A 89 2.24 -0.50 -4.85
N ARG A 90 1.70 -1.52 -4.17
CA ARG A 90 1.33 -2.76 -4.88
C ARG A 90 0.26 -2.54 -5.96
N MET A 91 -0.72 -1.67 -5.70
CA MET A 91 -1.77 -1.32 -6.67
C MET A 91 -1.19 -0.49 -7.81
N LEU A 92 -0.34 0.49 -7.47
CA LEU A 92 0.34 1.33 -8.45
C LEU A 92 1.25 0.51 -9.37
N PHE A 93 2.08 -0.38 -8.82
CA PHE A 93 2.94 -1.29 -9.58
C PHE A 93 2.11 -2.27 -10.41
N ALA A 94 0.99 -2.78 -9.90
CA ALA A 94 0.08 -3.60 -10.69
C ALA A 94 -0.44 -2.84 -11.93
N ARG A 95 -0.81 -1.57 -11.78
CA ARG A 95 -1.20 -0.73 -12.91
C ARG A 95 -0.03 -0.49 -13.88
N PHE A 96 1.17 -0.15 -13.39
CA PHE A 96 2.35 -0.03 -14.25
C PHE A 96 2.63 -1.31 -15.04
N LEU A 97 2.59 -2.47 -14.39
CA LEU A 97 2.81 -3.75 -15.03
C LEU A 97 1.72 -4.04 -16.08
N ALA A 98 0.45 -3.79 -15.77
CA ALA A 98 -0.65 -4.01 -16.70
C ALA A 98 -0.54 -3.13 -17.95
N GLU A 99 -0.30 -1.83 -17.80
CA GLU A 99 -0.18 -0.89 -18.94
C GLU A 99 1.04 -1.16 -19.83
N ASN A 100 2.05 -1.86 -19.30
CA ASN A 100 3.25 -2.25 -20.06
C ASN A 100 3.21 -3.70 -20.55
N ASN A 101 2.08 -4.42 -20.41
CA ASN A 101 1.95 -5.85 -20.74
C ASN A 101 2.94 -6.76 -19.99
N LEU A 102 3.26 -6.38 -18.75
CA LEU A 102 4.21 -7.07 -17.87
C LEU A 102 3.53 -7.71 -16.65
N LEU A 103 2.23 -7.50 -16.41
CA LEU A 103 1.52 -8.13 -15.30
C LEU A 103 1.20 -9.58 -15.68
N MET A 104 1.71 -10.55 -14.92
CA MET A 104 1.67 -11.96 -15.32
C MET A 104 0.83 -12.80 -14.35
N HIS A 105 -0.10 -13.58 -14.89
CA HIS A 105 -0.80 -14.65 -14.20
C HIS A 105 -0.01 -15.96 -14.34
N SER A 106 0.38 -16.58 -13.22
CA SER A 106 1.20 -17.80 -13.20
C SER A 106 0.47 -19.10 -12.78
N GLY A 107 -0.85 -19.05 -12.55
CA GLY A 107 -1.63 -20.18 -12.04
C GLY A 107 -1.69 -21.43 -12.95
N HIS A 108 -1.32 -21.32 -14.22
CA HIS A 108 -1.31 -22.44 -15.18
C HIS A 108 0.11 -22.97 -15.51
N GLY A 109 1.12 -22.63 -14.69
CA GLY A 109 2.50 -23.08 -14.89
C GLY A 109 3.27 -22.31 -15.97
N VAL A 110 2.58 -21.61 -16.87
CA VAL A 110 3.16 -20.64 -17.82
C VAL A 110 2.68 -19.24 -17.45
N PRO A 111 3.59 -18.26 -17.27
CA PRO A 111 3.20 -16.85 -17.08
C PRO A 111 2.51 -16.30 -18.32
N ILE A 112 1.28 -15.81 -18.17
CA ILE A 112 0.48 -15.18 -19.24
C ILE A 112 0.25 -13.70 -18.86
N PRO A 113 0.50 -12.75 -19.77
CA PRO A 113 0.21 -11.34 -19.50
C PRO A 113 -1.30 -11.13 -19.36
N VAL A 114 -1.70 -10.34 -18.37
CA VAL A 114 -3.10 -10.01 -18.08
C VAL A 114 -3.28 -8.50 -17.88
N THR A 115 -4.44 -8.01 -18.29
CA THR A 115 -4.92 -6.65 -18.09
C THR A 115 -5.69 -6.53 -16.77
N LEU A 116 -5.97 -5.30 -16.32
CA LEU A 116 -6.81 -5.09 -15.13
C LEU A 116 -8.27 -5.55 -15.34
N GLU A 117 -8.77 -5.50 -16.57
CA GLU A 117 -10.11 -5.99 -16.91
C GLU A 117 -10.17 -7.51 -16.80
N GLU A 118 -9.17 -8.23 -17.33
CA GLU A 118 -9.06 -9.68 -17.15
C GLU A 118 -8.88 -10.05 -15.67
N CYS A 119 -8.11 -9.27 -14.89
CA CYS A 119 -8.04 -9.45 -13.44
C CYS A 119 -9.43 -9.30 -12.77
N GLN A 120 -10.26 -8.37 -13.24
CA GLN A 120 -11.62 -8.20 -12.70
C GLN A 120 -12.51 -9.41 -13.00
N GLU A 121 -12.37 -10.02 -14.18
CA GLU A 121 -13.10 -11.24 -14.54
C GLU A 121 -12.64 -12.46 -13.74
N LEU A 122 -11.34 -12.56 -13.47
CA LEU A 122 -10.73 -13.69 -12.74
C LEU A 122 -10.87 -13.59 -11.21
N ALA A 123 -11.08 -12.39 -10.66
CA ALA A 123 -11.02 -12.10 -9.21
C ALA A 123 -11.79 -13.11 -8.35
N ALA A 124 -13.04 -13.39 -8.69
CA ALA A 124 -13.88 -14.31 -7.91
C ALA A 124 -13.36 -15.75 -7.94
N GLY A 125 -12.83 -16.21 -9.08
CA GLY A 125 -12.23 -17.54 -9.23
C GLY A 125 -10.93 -17.71 -8.45
N ASP A 126 -10.17 -16.63 -8.31
CA ASP A 126 -8.89 -16.58 -7.57
C ASP A 126 -9.05 -16.13 -6.10
N GLY A 127 -10.28 -15.98 -5.61
CA GLY A 127 -10.55 -15.61 -4.21
C GLY A 127 -10.03 -14.20 -3.85
N ALA A 128 -10.09 -13.27 -4.81
CA ALA A 128 -9.88 -11.84 -4.59
C ALA A 128 -11.24 -11.11 -4.55
N ARG A 129 -11.32 -10.00 -3.82
CA ARG A 129 -12.56 -9.21 -3.71
C ARG A 129 -12.91 -8.53 -5.04
N ASP A 130 -11.89 -8.11 -5.78
CA ASP A 130 -12.00 -7.42 -7.07
C ASP A 130 -10.71 -7.57 -7.91
N GLY A 131 -10.72 -7.00 -9.11
CA GLY A 131 -9.58 -7.04 -10.03
C GLY A 131 -8.36 -6.28 -9.54
N TRP A 132 -8.54 -5.21 -8.74
CA TRP A 132 -7.43 -4.44 -8.17
C TRP A 132 -6.66 -5.25 -7.15
N GLU A 133 -7.38 -5.96 -6.27
CA GLU A 133 -6.75 -6.86 -5.32
C GLU A 133 -6.04 -8.02 -6.03
N LEU A 134 -6.65 -8.62 -7.04
CA LEU A 134 -6.01 -9.72 -7.78
C LEU A 134 -4.74 -9.24 -8.48
N ALA A 135 -4.81 -8.11 -9.19
CA ALA A 135 -3.67 -7.52 -9.88
C ALA A 135 -2.54 -7.15 -8.90
N ALA A 136 -2.88 -6.58 -7.74
CA ALA A 136 -1.93 -6.30 -6.68
C ALA A 136 -1.26 -7.57 -6.14
N ARG A 137 -2.01 -8.66 -5.95
CA ARG A 137 -1.45 -9.97 -5.53
C ARG A 137 -0.46 -10.51 -6.57
N PHE A 138 -0.76 -10.39 -7.87
CA PHE A 138 0.18 -10.78 -8.93
C PHE A 138 1.44 -9.91 -8.91
N ALA A 139 1.29 -8.58 -8.86
CA ALA A 139 2.42 -7.66 -8.78
C ALA A 139 3.33 -7.93 -7.57
N SER A 140 2.76 -8.16 -6.39
CA SER A 140 3.52 -8.49 -5.19
C SER A 140 4.31 -9.79 -5.32
N LYS A 141 3.74 -10.83 -5.94
CA LYS A 141 4.45 -12.10 -6.22
C LYS A 141 5.58 -11.93 -7.24
N MET A 142 5.40 -11.03 -8.22
CA MET A 142 6.39 -10.76 -9.25
C MET A 142 7.57 -9.91 -8.75
N LEU A 143 7.36 -9.11 -7.70
CA LEU A 143 8.34 -8.16 -7.18
C LEU A 143 8.70 -8.46 -5.71
N PRO A 144 9.19 -9.67 -5.38
CA PRO A 144 9.45 -10.09 -4.00
C PRO A 144 10.55 -9.28 -3.29
N GLN A 145 11.38 -8.58 -4.08
CA GLN A 145 12.42 -7.69 -3.55
C GLN A 145 11.86 -6.35 -3.06
N ILE A 146 10.67 -5.97 -3.52
CA ILE A 146 9.96 -4.74 -3.13
C ILE A 146 8.88 -5.08 -2.12
N PHE A 147 7.99 -6.01 -2.48
CA PHE A 147 6.87 -6.43 -1.65
C PHE A 147 7.19 -7.75 -0.99
N ARG A 148 7.11 -7.84 0.34
CA ARG A 148 7.32 -9.09 1.07
C ARG A 148 5.97 -9.77 1.29
N PRO A 149 5.61 -10.84 0.54
CA PRO A 149 4.25 -11.39 0.60
C PRO A 149 3.86 -11.92 1.99
N ASP A 150 4.85 -12.37 2.77
CA ASP A 150 4.65 -12.87 4.13
C ASP A 150 4.60 -11.76 5.20
N SER A 151 4.71 -10.49 4.80
CA SER A 151 4.65 -9.37 5.73
C SER A 151 3.25 -9.27 6.36
N PRO A 152 3.15 -9.06 7.69
CA PRO A 152 1.86 -8.92 8.35
C PRO A 152 1.07 -7.69 7.89
N VAL A 153 1.70 -6.72 7.20
CA VAL A 153 1.02 -5.56 6.62
C VAL A 153 -0.03 -5.94 5.57
N PHE A 154 0.15 -7.06 4.87
CA PHE A 154 -0.82 -7.55 3.89
C PHE A 154 -1.99 -8.32 4.50
N LEU A 155 -1.92 -8.63 5.80
CA LEU A 155 -3.06 -9.14 6.57
C LEU A 155 -3.97 -8.00 7.07
N VAL A 156 -3.55 -6.75 6.92
CA VAL A 156 -4.38 -5.57 7.20
C VAL A 156 -5.24 -5.29 5.98
N GLU A 157 -6.56 -5.34 6.14
CA GLU A 157 -7.49 -4.92 5.11
C GLU A 157 -7.89 -3.46 5.34
N LEU A 158 -7.56 -2.57 4.39
CA LEU A 158 -8.00 -1.19 4.45
C LEU A 158 -9.53 -1.10 4.41
N PRO A 159 -10.15 -0.13 5.12
CA PRO A 159 -11.59 0.05 5.06
C PRO A 159 -12.06 0.27 3.61
N PRO A 160 -13.22 -0.28 3.20
CA PRO A 160 -13.68 -0.24 1.81
C PRO A 160 -13.70 1.16 1.19
N GLU A 161 -14.09 2.18 1.95
CA GLU A 161 -14.09 3.58 1.50
C GLU A 161 -12.68 4.06 1.11
N HIS A 162 -11.67 3.73 1.92
CA HIS A 162 -10.29 4.14 1.65
C HIS A 162 -9.75 3.39 0.43
N GLN A 163 -10.01 2.08 0.36
CA GLN A 163 -9.65 1.23 -0.77
C GLN A 163 -10.22 1.78 -2.10
N GLN A 164 -11.53 2.05 -2.14
CA GLN A 164 -12.21 2.59 -3.33
C GLN A 164 -11.64 3.95 -3.77
N ARG A 165 -11.28 4.82 -2.80
CA ARG A 165 -10.66 6.11 -3.13
C ARG A 165 -9.27 5.94 -3.73
N LEU A 166 -8.47 4.99 -3.24
CA LEU A 166 -7.15 4.68 -3.82
C LEU A 166 -7.30 4.13 -5.25
N GLU A 167 -8.23 3.20 -5.47
CA GLU A 167 -8.52 2.65 -6.80
C GLU A 167 -8.96 3.75 -7.77
N LYS A 168 -9.82 4.66 -7.32
CA LYS A 168 -10.24 5.81 -8.11
C LYS A 168 -9.07 6.71 -8.51
N LEU A 169 -8.14 6.99 -7.59
CA LEU A 169 -6.95 7.80 -7.91
C LEU A 169 -6.12 7.16 -9.04
N LEU A 170 -5.95 5.83 -9.02
CA LEU A 170 -5.24 5.12 -10.08
C LEU A 170 -6.02 5.10 -11.40
N ALA A 171 -7.32 4.83 -11.34
CA ALA A 171 -8.18 4.79 -12.52
C ALA A 171 -8.27 6.15 -13.21
N ASP A 172 -8.27 7.24 -12.45
CA ASP A 172 -8.35 8.59 -12.99
C ASP A 172 -7.01 9.04 -13.64
N LEU A 173 -5.86 8.44 -13.28
CA LEU A 173 -4.55 8.80 -13.87
C LEU A 173 -4.46 8.37 -15.35
N PRO A 174 -3.98 9.24 -16.27
CA PRO A 174 -3.84 8.90 -17.68
C PRO A 174 -2.82 7.78 -17.92
N VAL A 175 -3.04 6.96 -18.97
CA VAL A 175 -2.14 5.87 -19.38
C VAL A 175 -0.69 6.34 -19.56
N ASP A 176 -0.49 7.55 -20.09
CA ASP A 176 0.83 8.18 -20.27
C ASP A 176 1.69 8.21 -18.98
N VAL A 177 1.05 8.27 -17.81
CA VAL A 177 1.74 8.18 -16.52
C VAL A 177 2.39 6.82 -16.33
N PHE A 178 1.74 5.75 -16.80
CA PHE A 178 2.17 4.38 -16.57
C PHE A 178 3.17 3.88 -17.63
N ILE A 179 3.25 4.54 -18.78
CA ILE A 179 4.21 4.21 -19.85
C ILE A 179 5.43 5.14 -19.87
N ALA A 180 5.42 6.26 -19.13
CA ALA A 180 6.58 7.17 -19.10
C ALA A 180 7.78 6.55 -18.35
N SER A 181 8.99 6.76 -18.89
CA SER A 181 10.20 6.09 -18.40
C SER A 181 10.69 6.54 -17.02
N ASP A 182 10.33 7.76 -16.61
CA ASP A 182 10.76 8.39 -15.35
C ASP A 182 9.63 8.46 -14.30
N SER A 183 8.44 7.97 -14.62
CA SER A 183 7.24 8.10 -13.77
C SER A 183 7.40 7.43 -12.40
N LEU A 184 7.96 6.21 -12.35
CA LEU A 184 8.27 5.53 -11.09
C LEU A 184 9.28 6.31 -10.24
N GLY A 185 10.24 7.01 -10.86
CA GLY A 185 11.16 7.89 -10.15
C GLY A 185 10.43 9.05 -9.47
N TRP A 186 9.47 9.66 -10.18
CA TRP A 186 8.63 10.72 -9.64
C TRP A 186 7.72 10.24 -8.50
N VAL A 187 7.09 9.08 -8.64
CA VAL A 187 6.27 8.47 -7.56
C VAL A 187 7.07 8.39 -6.27
N ASN A 188 8.27 7.79 -6.32
CA ASN A 188 9.13 7.63 -5.15
C ASN A 188 9.51 9.00 -4.54
N GLN A 189 9.85 9.97 -5.38
CA GLN A 189 10.17 11.32 -4.95
C GLN A 189 8.97 12.00 -4.25
N PHE A 190 7.78 11.92 -4.84
CA PHE A 190 6.58 12.57 -4.29
C PHE A 190 6.11 11.90 -3.00
N TRP A 191 6.19 10.57 -2.92
CA TRP A 191 5.88 9.85 -1.69
C TRP A 191 6.78 10.30 -0.54
N GLN A 192 8.10 10.39 -0.77
CA GLN A 192 9.08 10.79 0.25
C GLN A 192 9.00 12.29 0.60
N ALA A 193 8.49 13.14 -0.29
CA ALA A 193 8.40 14.58 -0.05
C ALA A 193 7.54 14.93 1.18
N LYS A 194 6.42 14.23 1.41
CA LYS A 194 5.57 14.47 2.59
C LYS A 194 6.31 14.25 3.90
N ARG A 195 7.08 13.16 4.00
CA ARG A 195 7.91 12.87 5.20
C ARG A 195 8.96 13.96 5.44
N LYS A 196 9.56 14.47 4.37
CA LYS A 196 10.50 15.61 4.48
C LYS A 196 9.80 16.88 4.99
N ASP A 197 8.60 17.16 4.50
CA ASP A 197 7.80 18.32 4.94
C ASP A 197 7.41 18.22 6.42
N GLU A 198 7.13 17.01 6.93
CA GLU A 198 6.83 16.76 8.34
C GLU A 198 8.04 16.93 9.26
N ILE A 199 9.20 16.40 8.86
CA ILE A 199 10.46 16.57 9.60
C ILE A 199 10.80 18.06 9.72
N ASN A 200 10.75 18.80 8.60
CA ASN A 200 11.02 20.24 8.61
C ASN A 200 10.06 21.02 9.52
N LYS A 201 8.78 20.62 9.60
CA LYS A 201 7.82 21.25 10.52
C LYS A 201 8.08 20.91 11.99
N SER A 202 8.63 19.73 12.27
CA SER A 202 8.98 19.30 13.63
C SER A 202 10.26 19.95 14.17
N GLU A 203 11.23 20.25 13.29
CA GLU A 203 12.49 20.93 13.64
C GLU A 203 12.34 22.45 13.85
N VAL A 204 11.21 23.04 13.46
CA VAL A 204 10.92 24.49 13.65
C VAL A 204 10.24 24.77 15.01
N LYS A 205 10.20 23.79 15.93
CA LYS A 205 9.72 23.94 17.31
C LYS A 205 10.89 24.02 18.30
#